data_AF-A0A7C4N834-F1
#
_entry.id   AF-A0A7C4N834-F1
#
_cell.length_a   1.000
_cell.length_b   1.000
_cell.length_c   1.000
_cell.angle_alpha   90.00
_cell.angle_beta   90.00
_cell.angle_gamma   90.00
#
_symmetry.space_group_name_H-M   'P 1'
#
loop_
_entity.id
_entity.type
_entity.pdbx_description
1 polymer ?
#
loop_
_entity_poly.entity_id
_entity_poly.type
_entity_poly.pdbx_seq_one_letter_code
_entity_poly.pdbx_strand_id
1 'polypeptide(L)'
;ALRLCELAERKNLRLMVAHLLQYHPACLKLADLVKGGALGRLQYIYSNRLNLGRIRREENILWSFAPHDISMILTLVGEEPERVHAEGGNFLHKSIADVTTTHLTFPSGVQAHIFVSWLHPFKEQKLVVVGDRGMAVFNDGENWDRKLQIYPHQIEWREGLPLPRKVEAAPVSIDASEPLELECKHFLDAVKNGTVPRTDGREGLRVLKILEAASRSLQETQGVPPAAPVRQRFEGVSIHETACIDEPVDIGAGTKIWHFSHVLPRSKIGRNCILGQNVMIGPDVTVGNNCKFQNNVSVYPGVTIEDGVFCGPSCVFTNVMNPRAEIERKSEFRKTLVKRGATIGANATIVCGVTLGEYCFIGAGAVVTRDVPDYALMVGAPARRVGWMSRAGMKLGPDLVCPFDGSRYKEIDTDKLVMISEGR
;
A
#
# COMPACT_ATOMS: atom_id res chain seq x y z
N ALA A 1 -22.87 20.66 -0.97
CA ALA A 1 -24.02 19.84 -0.55
C ALA A 1 -24.35 19.97 0.95
N LEU A 2 -23.40 19.77 1.87
CA LEU A 2 -23.65 19.84 3.33
C LEU A 2 -24.36 21.14 3.77
N ARG A 3 -23.82 22.30 3.36
CA ARG A 3 -24.43 23.61 3.65
C ARG A 3 -25.88 23.75 3.16
N LEU A 4 -26.24 23.11 2.04
CA LEU A 4 -27.62 23.12 1.53
C LEU A 4 -28.54 22.26 2.39
N CYS A 5 -28.06 21.09 2.84
CA CYS A 5 -28.81 20.22 3.75
C CYS A 5 -29.07 20.93 5.08
N GLU A 6 -28.02 21.50 5.69
CA GLU A 6 -28.16 22.28 6.93
C GLU A 6 -29.07 23.49 6.75
N LEU A 7 -29.00 24.18 5.60
CA LEU A 7 -29.87 25.31 5.33
C LEU A 7 -31.33 24.89 5.19
N ALA A 8 -31.59 23.78 4.52
CA ALA A 8 -32.93 23.20 4.39
C ALA A 8 -33.49 22.80 5.76
N GLU A 9 -32.70 22.11 6.58
CA GLU A 9 -33.07 21.75 7.96
C GLU A 9 -33.36 23.00 8.81
N ARG A 10 -32.45 23.99 8.83
CA ARG A 10 -32.63 25.25 9.58
C ARG A 10 -33.86 26.04 9.13
N LYS A 11 -34.17 26.04 7.84
CA LYS A 11 -35.35 26.73 7.28
C LYS A 11 -36.60 25.86 7.24
N ASN A 12 -36.54 24.64 7.76
CA ASN A 12 -37.59 23.63 7.67
C ASN A 12 -38.09 23.34 6.24
N LEU A 13 -37.25 23.53 5.23
CA LEU A 13 -37.58 23.30 3.82
C LEU A 13 -37.32 21.84 3.42
N ARG A 14 -38.07 21.34 2.43
CA ARG A 14 -37.80 20.03 1.82
C ARG A 14 -36.73 20.18 0.75
N LEU A 15 -35.68 19.36 0.85
CA LEU A 15 -34.61 19.26 -0.14
C LEU A 15 -34.67 17.86 -0.76
N MET A 16 -34.82 17.80 -2.08
CA MET A 16 -34.85 16.56 -2.85
C MET A 16 -33.79 16.59 -3.95
N VAL A 17 -33.12 15.46 -4.16
CA VAL A 17 -32.14 15.22 -5.22
C VAL A 17 -32.80 14.35 -6.28
N ALA A 18 -32.60 14.71 -7.56
CA ALA A 18 -33.28 14.08 -8.67
C ALA A 18 -32.61 12.75 -9.11
N HIS A 19 -32.65 11.73 -8.25
CA HIS A 19 -32.17 10.39 -8.61
C HIS A 19 -33.28 9.56 -9.25
N LEU A 20 -33.56 9.83 -10.54
CA LEU A 20 -34.70 9.28 -11.30
C LEU A 20 -34.97 7.78 -11.14
N LEU A 21 -33.94 6.92 -11.07
CA LEU A 21 -34.14 5.47 -10.88
C LEU A 21 -34.88 5.11 -9.60
N GLN A 22 -34.81 5.96 -8.57
CA GLN A 22 -35.54 5.80 -7.30
C GLN A 22 -37.04 6.01 -7.43
N TYR A 23 -37.51 6.45 -8.60
CA TYR A 23 -38.91 6.68 -8.94
C TYR A 23 -39.37 5.82 -10.12
N HIS A 24 -38.46 5.02 -10.69
CA HIS A 24 -38.81 4.13 -11.79
C HIS A 24 -39.59 2.91 -11.25
N PRO A 25 -40.81 2.60 -11.76
CA PRO A 25 -41.64 1.52 -11.23
C PRO A 25 -40.95 0.16 -11.18
N ALA A 26 -40.16 -0.18 -12.21
CA ALA A 26 -39.34 -1.39 -12.22
C ALA A 26 -38.27 -1.43 -11.11
N CYS A 27 -37.58 -0.32 -10.84
CA CYS A 27 -36.58 -0.24 -9.78
C CYS A 27 -37.21 -0.30 -8.39
N LEU A 28 -38.37 0.33 -8.20
CA LEU A 28 -39.16 0.21 -6.96
C LEU A 28 -39.56 -1.25 -6.71
N LYS A 29 -40.08 -1.92 -7.75
CA LYS A 29 -40.44 -3.34 -7.67
C LYS A 29 -39.23 -4.24 -7.38
N LEU A 30 -38.08 -3.93 -7.99
CA LEU A 30 -36.82 -4.62 -7.71
C LEU A 30 -36.39 -4.44 -6.24
N ALA A 31 -36.48 -3.23 -5.69
CA ALA A 31 -36.19 -2.97 -4.28
C ALA A 31 -37.12 -3.75 -3.36
N ASP A 32 -38.42 -3.82 -3.67
CA ASP A 32 -39.40 -4.62 -2.92
C ASP A 32 -39.06 -6.12 -2.96
N LEU A 33 -38.64 -6.64 -4.11
CA LEU A 33 -38.23 -8.05 -4.25
C LEU A 33 -36.99 -8.37 -3.42
N VAL A 34 -35.99 -7.48 -3.43
CA VAL A 34 -34.77 -7.63 -2.61
C VAL A 34 -35.12 -7.56 -1.12
N LYS A 35 -35.88 -6.55 -0.71
CA LYS A 35 -36.31 -6.38 0.69
C LYS A 35 -37.20 -7.53 1.18
N GLY A 36 -38.03 -8.09 0.30
CA GLY A 36 -38.85 -9.26 0.55
C GLY A 36 -38.07 -10.58 0.57
N GLY A 37 -36.77 -10.56 0.28
CA GLY A 37 -35.90 -11.74 0.31
C GLY A 37 -36.06 -12.67 -0.89
N ALA A 38 -36.69 -12.22 -1.98
CA ALA A 38 -36.94 -13.04 -3.17
C ALA A 38 -35.64 -13.56 -3.82
N LEU A 39 -34.54 -12.79 -3.71
CA LEU A 39 -33.23 -13.16 -4.24
C LEU A 39 -32.33 -13.84 -3.19
N GLY A 40 -32.78 -13.92 -1.93
CA GLY A 40 -31.99 -14.42 -0.82
C GLY A 40 -30.89 -13.45 -0.36
N ARG A 41 -29.73 -13.98 0.04
CA ARG A 41 -28.58 -13.16 0.43
C ARG A 41 -27.91 -12.63 -0.83
N LEU A 42 -27.77 -11.31 -0.93
CA LEU A 42 -27.08 -10.67 -2.04
C LEU A 42 -25.61 -11.09 -2.08
N GLN A 43 -25.09 -11.31 -3.29
CA GLN A 43 -23.69 -11.67 -3.54
C GLN A 43 -23.00 -10.53 -4.30
N TYR A 44 -23.52 -10.19 -5.48
CA TYR A 44 -22.98 -9.08 -6.24
C TYR A 44 -24.05 -8.32 -7.05
N ILE A 45 -23.78 -7.05 -7.32
CA ILE A 45 -24.65 -6.17 -8.12
C ILE A 45 -23.80 -5.52 -9.21
N TYR A 46 -24.34 -5.30 -10.40
CA TYR A 46 -23.66 -4.41 -11.34
C TYR A 46 -24.59 -3.59 -12.21
N SER A 47 -24.13 -2.41 -12.59
CA SER A 47 -24.84 -1.53 -13.53
C SER A 47 -23.98 -1.19 -14.74
N ASN A 48 -24.61 -1.18 -15.90
CA ASN A 48 -24.05 -0.68 -17.15
C ASN A 48 -24.90 0.51 -17.62
N ARG A 49 -24.26 1.68 -17.75
CA ARG A 49 -24.86 2.85 -18.39
C ARG A 49 -23.94 3.35 -19.50
N LEU A 50 -24.22 2.89 -20.70
CA LEU A 50 -23.33 2.97 -21.85
C LEU A 50 -24.10 3.60 -23.00
N ASN A 51 -23.52 4.61 -23.66
CA ASN A 51 -24.12 5.22 -24.84
C ASN A 51 -23.07 6.03 -25.61
N LEU A 52 -23.17 6.09 -26.94
CA LEU A 52 -22.50 7.14 -27.73
C LEU A 52 -23.26 8.47 -27.56
N GLY A 53 -23.10 9.04 -26.37
CA GLY A 53 -23.86 10.19 -25.89
C GLY A 53 -23.16 11.52 -26.11
N ARG A 54 -23.74 12.57 -25.51
CA ARG A 54 -23.16 13.91 -25.51
C ARG A 54 -21.88 13.92 -24.65
N ILE A 55 -20.74 14.07 -25.30
CA ILE A 55 -19.44 14.25 -24.65
C ILE A 55 -19.45 15.59 -23.88
N ARG A 56 -19.09 15.54 -22.59
CA ARG A 56 -19.02 16.71 -21.71
C ARG A 56 -17.59 17.24 -21.64
N ARG A 57 -17.45 18.50 -21.19
CA ARG A 57 -16.15 19.18 -21.06
C ARG A 57 -15.86 19.66 -19.64
N GLU A 58 -16.83 19.61 -18.73
CA GLU A 58 -16.72 20.14 -17.37
C GLU A 58 -16.68 18.98 -16.36
N GLU A 59 -17.62 18.05 -16.47
CA GLU A 59 -17.69 16.82 -15.70
C GLU A 59 -17.22 15.60 -16.52
N ASN A 60 -16.71 14.56 -15.86
CA ASN A 60 -16.36 13.29 -16.50
C ASN A 60 -17.56 12.33 -16.53
N ILE A 61 -17.40 11.17 -17.20
CA ILE A 61 -18.48 10.18 -17.33
C ILE A 61 -19.02 9.68 -15.99
N LEU A 62 -18.15 9.47 -14.99
CA LEU A 62 -18.52 8.99 -13.66
C LEU A 62 -19.54 9.94 -13.02
N TRP A 63 -19.24 11.24 -13.00
CA TRP A 63 -20.15 12.26 -12.44
C TRP A 63 -21.43 12.44 -13.26
N SER A 64 -21.38 12.17 -14.56
CA SER A 64 -22.52 12.34 -15.44
C SER A 64 -23.53 11.19 -15.31
N PHE A 65 -23.06 9.94 -15.27
CA PHE A 65 -23.90 8.76 -15.49
C PHE A 65 -24.08 7.89 -14.23
N ALA A 66 -23.09 7.81 -13.35
CA ALA A 66 -23.13 6.92 -12.18
C ALA A 66 -24.03 7.36 -11.00
N PRO A 67 -24.42 8.64 -10.76
CA PRO A 67 -25.15 9.01 -9.54
C PRO A 67 -26.42 8.20 -9.29
N HIS A 68 -27.21 7.96 -10.35
CA HIS A 68 -28.44 7.17 -10.26
C HIS A 68 -28.18 5.71 -9.90
N ASP A 69 -27.12 5.12 -10.46
CA ASP A 69 -26.75 3.74 -10.24
C ASP A 69 -26.19 3.53 -8.83
N ILE A 70 -25.34 4.46 -8.36
CA ILE A 70 -24.85 4.48 -6.97
C ILE A 70 -26.02 4.57 -6.00
N SER A 71 -26.95 5.51 -6.22
CA SER A 71 -28.15 5.68 -5.39
C SER A 71 -28.97 4.39 -5.29
N MET A 72 -29.19 3.74 -6.43
CA MET A 72 -29.96 2.49 -6.49
C MET A 72 -29.23 1.34 -5.78
N ILE A 73 -27.92 1.19 -6.00
CA ILE A 73 -27.11 0.15 -5.34
C ILE A 73 -27.14 0.34 -3.82
N LEU A 74 -26.92 1.56 -3.32
CA LEU A 74 -27.01 1.85 -1.88
C LEU A 74 -28.36 1.47 -1.28
N THR A 75 -29.44 1.65 -2.04
CA THR A 75 -30.80 1.32 -1.62
C THR A 75 -31.04 -0.18 -1.59
N LEU A 76 -30.50 -0.92 -2.57
CA LEU A 76 -30.64 -2.37 -2.65
C LEU A 76 -29.82 -3.10 -1.57
N VAL A 77 -28.60 -2.63 -1.31
CA VAL A 77 -27.73 -3.24 -0.28
C VAL A 77 -28.16 -2.80 1.12
N GLY A 78 -28.59 -1.55 1.29
CA GLY A 78 -29.05 -1.01 2.57
C GLY A 78 -27.94 -0.58 3.53
N GLU A 79 -26.68 -0.51 3.06
CA GLU A 79 -25.52 -0.07 3.83
C GLU A 79 -24.56 0.78 2.96
N GLU A 80 -23.60 1.46 3.59
CA GLU A 80 -22.56 2.22 2.89
C GLU A 80 -21.33 1.31 2.63
N PRO A 81 -20.64 1.47 1.48
CA PRO A 81 -19.46 0.66 1.17
C PRO A 81 -18.28 1.05 2.07
N GLU A 82 -17.49 0.05 2.49
CA GLU A 82 -16.24 0.25 3.22
C GLU A 82 -15.05 0.51 2.29
N ARG A 83 -15.17 0.16 1.00
CA ARG A 83 -14.14 0.37 -0.02
C ARG A 83 -14.76 0.81 -1.34
N VAL A 84 -14.15 1.84 -1.93
CA VAL A 84 -14.47 2.33 -3.28
C VAL A 84 -13.17 2.33 -4.08
N HIS A 85 -13.19 1.70 -5.24
CA HIS A 85 -12.08 1.68 -6.19
C HIS A 85 -12.61 2.03 -7.57
N ALA A 86 -11.89 2.85 -8.33
CA ALA A 86 -12.28 3.21 -9.67
C ALA A 86 -11.07 3.33 -10.59
N GLU A 87 -11.28 2.92 -11.83
CA GLU A 87 -10.34 2.96 -12.94
C GLU A 87 -11.06 3.47 -14.20
N GLY A 88 -10.30 4.04 -15.13
CA GLY A 88 -10.89 4.65 -16.31
C GLY A 88 -9.87 5.21 -17.29
N GLY A 89 -10.36 5.58 -18.47
CA GLY A 89 -9.56 6.12 -19.56
C GLY A 89 -10.04 7.51 -19.97
N ASN A 90 -9.08 8.33 -20.43
CA ASN A 90 -9.33 9.64 -21.01
C ASN A 90 -8.85 9.59 -22.47
N PHE A 91 -9.74 9.25 -23.41
CA PHE A 91 -9.40 9.09 -24.83
C PHE A 91 -9.72 10.34 -25.66
N LEU A 92 -10.70 11.13 -25.24
CA LEU A 92 -11.16 12.33 -25.93
C LEU A 92 -10.54 13.60 -25.34
N HIS A 93 -10.06 13.54 -24.10
CA HIS A 93 -9.44 14.66 -23.38
C HIS A 93 -8.26 14.17 -22.53
N LYS A 94 -7.36 15.07 -22.12
CA LYS A 94 -6.18 14.70 -21.31
C LYS A 94 -6.54 14.30 -19.88
N SER A 95 -7.57 14.89 -19.31
CA SER A 95 -7.87 14.83 -17.87
C SER A 95 -9.30 14.42 -17.52
N ILE A 96 -10.18 14.28 -18.51
CA ILE A 96 -11.60 13.98 -18.30
C ILE A 96 -11.82 12.56 -18.76
N ALA A 97 -12.13 11.66 -17.82
CA ALA A 97 -12.44 10.28 -18.13
C ALA A 97 -13.74 10.19 -18.95
N ASP A 98 -13.67 9.46 -20.05
CA ASP A 98 -14.80 9.21 -20.95
C ASP A 98 -15.34 7.78 -20.81
N VAL A 99 -14.59 6.91 -20.10
CA VAL A 99 -15.00 5.58 -19.66
C VAL A 99 -14.45 5.28 -18.27
N THR A 100 -15.27 4.74 -17.38
CA THR A 100 -14.84 4.30 -16.04
C THR A 100 -15.56 3.05 -15.58
N THR A 101 -14.85 2.21 -14.82
CA THR A 101 -15.42 1.16 -13.96
C THR A 101 -15.21 1.56 -12.49
N THR A 102 -16.24 1.40 -11.67
CA THR A 102 -16.20 1.70 -10.23
C THR A 102 -16.67 0.49 -9.45
N HIS A 103 -15.83 0.02 -8.52
CA HIS A 103 -16.05 -1.12 -7.66
C HIS A 103 -16.34 -0.68 -6.23
N LEU A 104 -17.36 -1.27 -5.63
CA LEU A 104 -17.81 -1.03 -4.26
C LEU A 104 -17.72 -2.35 -3.48
N THR A 105 -17.15 -2.32 -2.28
CA THR A 105 -17.16 -3.44 -1.33
C THR A 105 -17.91 -3.02 -0.08
N PHE A 106 -18.84 -3.86 0.36
CA PHE A 106 -19.71 -3.57 1.49
C PHE A 106 -19.38 -4.47 2.71
N PRO A 107 -19.65 -4.01 3.94
CA PRO A 107 -19.40 -4.79 5.16
C PRO A 107 -20.06 -6.17 5.20
N SER A 108 -21.22 -6.35 4.56
CA SER A 108 -21.89 -7.65 4.44
C SER A 108 -21.16 -8.66 3.54
N GLY A 109 -20.10 -8.24 2.84
CA GLY A 109 -19.41 -9.01 1.82
C GLY A 109 -20.02 -8.88 0.41
N VAL A 110 -21.11 -8.13 0.25
CA VAL A 110 -21.67 -7.80 -1.07
C VAL A 110 -20.62 -6.99 -1.85
N GLN A 111 -20.52 -7.27 -3.14
CA GLN A 111 -19.69 -6.49 -4.06
C GLN A 111 -20.57 -5.83 -5.12
N ALA A 112 -20.21 -4.63 -5.57
CA ALA A 112 -20.86 -4.03 -6.71
C ALA A 112 -19.88 -3.44 -7.70
N HIS A 113 -20.24 -3.38 -8.98
CA HIS A 113 -19.52 -2.58 -9.96
C HIS A 113 -20.43 -1.76 -10.86
N ILE A 114 -19.94 -0.61 -11.29
CA ILE A 114 -20.65 0.33 -12.15
C ILE A 114 -19.76 0.60 -13.35
N PHE A 115 -20.23 0.27 -14.55
CA PHE A 115 -19.55 0.55 -15.80
C PHE A 115 -20.28 1.64 -16.58
N VAL A 116 -19.57 2.74 -16.84
CA VAL A 116 -20.12 3.89 -17.55
C VAL A 116 -19.18 4.33 -18.68
N SER A 117 -19.75 4.67 -19.83
CA SER A 117 -18.97 5.08 -21.00
C SER A 117 -19.77 6.01 -21.93
N TRP A 118 -19.12 7.11 -22.36
CA TRP A 118 -19.57 7.91 -23.52
C TRP A 118 -19.12 7.29 -24.85
N LEU A 119 -18.12 6.41 -24.81
CA LEU A 119 -17.54 5.74 -25.98
C LEU A 119 -18.01 4.29 -25.99
N HIS A 120 -19.28 4.09 -26.35
CA HIS A 120 -19.85 2.76 -26.45
C HIS A 120 -20.67 2.59 -27.74
N PRO A 121 -20.51 1.48 -28.48
CA PRO A 121 -21.12 1.30 -29.80
C PRO A 121 -22.65 1.18 -29.80
N PHE A 122 -23.25 0.89 -28.65
CA PHE A 122 -24.70 0.77 -28.48
C PHE A 122 -25.14 1.30 -27.12
N LYS A 123 -26.42 1.70 -27.03
CA LYS A 123 -27.03 2.14 -25.79
C LYS A 123 -27.35 0.93 -24.90
N GLU A 124 -26.86 0.92 -23.67
CA GLU A 124 -27.22 -0.04 -22.63
C GLU A 124 -27.48 0.67 -21.31
N GLN A 125 -28.59 0.34 -20.65
CA GLN A 125 -29.00 0.89 -19.35
C GLN A 125 -29.57 -0.27 -18.53
N LYS A 126 -28.69 -0.96 -17.80
CA LYS A 126 -29.00 -2.26 -17.21
C LYS A 126 -28.45 -2.33 -15.79
N LEU A 127 -29.24 -2.88 -14.86
CA LEU A 127 -28.85 -3.17 -13.48
C LEU A 127 -29.15 -4.65 -13.20
N VAL A 128 -28.14 -5.39 -12.77
CA VAL A 128 -28.24 -6.81 -12.43
C VAL A 128 -27.95 -7.00 -10.96
N VAL A 129 -28.83 -7.74 -10.28
CA VAL A 129 -28.73 -8.06 -8.86
C VAL A 129 -28.68 -9.57 -8.72
N VAL A 130 -27.61 -10.08 -8.12
CA VAL A 130 -27.41 -11.51 -7.92
C VAL A 130 -27.43 -11.84 -6.44
N GLY A 131 -28.33 -12.73 -6.05
CA GLY A 131 -28.35 -13.35 -4.73
C GLY A 131 -28.24 -14.87 -4.82
N ASP A 132 -28.14 -15.52 -3.67
CA ASP A 132 -27.94 -16.97 -3.56
C ASP A 132 -29.17 -17.82 -3.93
N ARG A 133 -30.36 -17.21 -3.98
CA ARG A 133 -31.63 -17.89 -4.30
C ARG A 133 -32.25 -17.44 -5.63
N GLY A 134 -31.70 -16.42 -6.26
CA GLY A 134 -32.11 -15.94 -7.58
C GLY A 134 -31.41 -14.66 -7.99
N MET A 135 -31.63 -14.25 -9.23
CA MET A 135 -31.13 -13.02 -9.80
C MET A 135 -32.27 -12.19 -10.38
N ALA A 136 -32.06 -10.88 -10.49
CA ALA A 136 -32.97 -9.99 -11.18
C ALA A 136 -32.20 -9.06 -12.12
N VAL A 137 -32.82 -8.75 -13.26
CA VAL A 137 -32.27 -7.84 -14.27
C VAL A 137 -33.30 -6.75 -14.55
N PHE A 138 -32.94 -5.51 -14.23
CA PHE A 138 -33.61 -4.32 -14.75
C PHE A 138 -32.90 -3.89 -16.04
N ASN A 139 -33.64 -3.74 -17.14
CA ASN A 139 -33.14 -3.26 -18.42
C ASN A 139 -34.04 -2.16 -18.95
N ASP A 140 -33.59 -0.91 -18.87
CA ASP A 140 -34.37 0.26 -19.27
C ASP A 140 -34.54 0.36 -20.79
N GLY A 141 -33.72 -0.34 -21.57
CA GLY A 141 -33.85 -0.41 -23.03
C GLY A 141 -34.99 -1.30 -23.53
N GLU A 142 -35.59 -2.11 -22.66
CA GLU A 142 -36.66 -3.05 -23.02
C GLU A 142 -38.07 -2.42 -22.88
N ASN A 143 -39.04 -3.08 -23.50
CA ASN A 143 -40.47 -2.79 -23.32
C ASN A 143 -40.91 -3.07 -21.87
N TRP A 144 -41.97 -2.41 -21.42
CA TRP A 144 -42.45 -2.48 -20.04
C TRP A 144 -42.70 -3.89 -19.50
N ASP A 145 -43.19 -4.80 -20.36
CA ASP A 145 -43.43 -6.21 -20.05
C ASP A 145 -42.12 -7.01 -19.83
N ARG A 146 -40.97 -6.46 -20.21
CA ARG A 146 -39.65 -7.11 -20.11
C ARG A 146 -38.60 -6.28 -19.38
N LYS A 147 -38.94 -5.07 -18.91
CA LYS A 147 -38.03 -4.15 -18.19
C LYS A 147 -37.46 -4.74 -16.91
N LEU A 148 -38.18 -5.65 -16.23
CA LEU A 148 -37.68 -6.37 -15.06
C LEU A 148 -37.92 -7.88 -15.24
N GLN A 149 -36.86 -8.65 -15.10
CA GLN A 149 -36.91 -10.10 -15.20
C GLN A 149 -36.27 -10.74 -13.96
N ILE A 150 -36.84 -11.84 -13.50
CA ILE A 150 -36.27 -12.69 -12.44
C ILE A 150 -35.73 -13.97 -13.09
N TYR A 151 -34.53 -14.35 -12.68
CA TYR A 151 -33.88 -15.60 -13.04
C TYR A 151 -33.74 -16.41 -11.75
N PRO A 152 -34.62 -17.39 -11.48
CA PRO A 152 -34.55 -18.18 -10.25
C PRO A 152 -33.50 -19.30 -10.37
N HIS A 153 -32.36 -18.99 -11.01
CA HIS A 153 -31.25 -19.93 -11.06
C HIS A 153 -30.66 -20.09 -9.66
N GLN A 154 -30.30 -21.32 -9.31
CA GLN A 154 -29.73 -21.65 -8.00
C GLN A 154 -28.53 -22.57 -8.16
N ILE A 155 -27.64 -22.57 -7.17
CA ILE A 155 -26.55 -23.52 -7.07
C ILE A 155 -26.94 -24.58 -6.04
N GLU A 156 -27.10 -25.82 -6.48
CA GLU A 156 -27.33 -26.98 -5.61
C GLU A 156 -25.99 -27.65 -5.31
N TRP A 157 -25.71 -27.92 -4.03
CA TRP A 157 -24.52 -28.65 -3.63
C TRP A 157 -24.82 -30.15 -3.58
N ARG A 158 -24.14 -30.94 -4.42
CA ARG A 158 -24.23 -32.41 -4.40
C ARG A 158 -22.81 -32.97 -4.32
N GLU A 159 -22.57 -33.81 -3.31
CA GLU A 159 -21.24 -34.42 -3.08
C GLU A 159 -20.09 -33.40 -3.02
N GLY A 160 -20.35 -32.20 -2.50
CA GLY A 160 -19.36 -31.11 -2.40
C GLY A 160 -19.13 -30.33 -3.71
N LEU A 161 -19.82 -30.66 -4.80
CA LEU A 161 -19.74 -29.95 -6.07
C LEU A 161 -20.91 -28.96 -6.23
N PRO A 162 -20.65 -27.71 -6.67
CA PRO A 162 -21.69 -26.74 -7.00
C PRO A 162 -22.27 -27.04 -8.38
N LEU A 163 -23.54 -27.45 -8.44
CA LEU A 163 -24.25 -27.75 -9.69
C LEU A 163 -25.30 -26.67 -9.99
N PRO A 164 -25.27 -26.05 -11.19
CA PRO A 164 -26.22 -25.01 -11.55
C PRO A 164 -27.58 -25.61 -11.91
N ARG A 165 -28.64 -25.13 -11.24
CA ARG A 165 -30.03 -25.35 -11.64
C ARG A 165 -30.51 -24.12 -12.41
N LYS A 166 -30.62 -24.28 -13.74
CA LYS A 166 -31.14 -23.24 -14.63
C LYS A 166 -32.66 -23.37 -14.74
N VAL A 167 -33.33 -22.23 -14.70
CA VAL A 167 -34.80 -22.10 -14.78
C VAL A 167 -35.07 -20.90 -15.68
N GLU A 168 -36.08 -20.99 -16.55
CA GLU A 168 -36.41 -19.90 -17.47
C GLU A 168 -36.67 -18.57 -16.75
N ALA A 169 -36.26 -17.48 -17.39
CA ALA A 169 -36.47 -16.14 -16.86
C ALA A 169 -37.97 -15.79 -16.88
N ALA A 170 -38.47 -15.19 -15.80
CA ALA A 170 -39.85 -14.76 -15.71
C ALA A 170 -39.92 -13.22 -15.70
N PRO A 171 -40.73 -12.59 -16.56
CA PRO A 171 -40.99 -11.16 -16.48
C PRO A 171 -41.74 -10.84 -15.19
N VAL A 172 -41.42 -9.68 -14.59
CA VAL A 172 -42.14 -9.16 -13.43
C VAL A 172 -43.15 -8.13 -13.91
N SER A 173 -44.43 -8.36 -13.59
CA SER A 173 -45.49 -7.40 -13.90
C SER A 173 -45.26 -6.09 -13.14
N ILE A 174 -45.27 -4.99 -13.90
CA ILE A 174 -45.03 -3.62 -13.42
C ILE A 174 -46.02 -2.71 -14.13
N ASP A 175 -46.61 -1.78 -13.38
CA ASP A 175 -47.45 -0.74 -13.95
C ASP A 175 -46.60 0.30 -14.67
N ALA A 176 -46.83 0.46 -15.98
CA ALA A 176 -46.13 1.43 -16.79
C ALA A 176 -46.47 2.85 -16.33
N SER A 177 -45.45 3.67 -16.06
CA SER A 177 -45.61 5.06 -15.64
C SER A 177 -44.34 5.84 -15.92
N GLU A 178 -44.46 7.14 -16.19
CA GLU A 178 -43.31 8.00 -16.45
C GLU A 178 -42.54 8.29 -15.14
N PRO A 179 -41.26 7.87 -15.02
CA PRO A 179 -40.51 8.04 -13.77
C PRO A 179 -40.35 9.51 -13.34
N LEU A 180 -40.22 10.43 -14.30
CA LEU A 180 -40.08 11.86 -14.03
C LEU A 180 -41.38 12.47 -13.47
N GLU A 181 -42.53 11.99 -13.97
CA GLU A 181 -43.83 12.39 -13.45
C GLU A 181 -44.00 11.91 -11.99
N LEU A 182 -43.62 10.66 -11.71
CA LEU A 182 -43.64 10.10 -10.35
C LEU A 182 -42.69 10.82 -9.39
N GLU A 183 -41.50 11.19 -9.86
CA GLU A 183 -40.54 12.00 -9.11
C GLU A 183 -41.12 13.37 -8.75
N CYS A 184 -41.67 14.09 -9.73
CA CYS A 184 -42.30 15.39 -9.51
C CYS A 184 -43.50 15.30 -8.55
N LYS A 185 -44.37 14.31 -8.73
CA LYS A 185 -45.51 14.06 -7.84
C LYS A 185 -45.06 13.81 -6.41
N HIS A 186 -44.05 12.96 -6.21
CA HIS A 186 -43.48 12.68 -4.89
C HIS A 186 -42.91 13.94 -4.23
N PHE A 187 -42.24 14.81 -4.99
CA PHE A 187 -41.75 16.08 -4.46
C PHE A 187 -42.89 16.98 -3.98
N LEU A 188 -43.94 17.13 -4.80
CA LEU A 188 -45.12 17.94 -4.43
C LEU A 188 -45.82 17.38 -3.20
N ASP A 189 -45.95 16.06 -3.10
CA ASP A 189 -46.52 15.39 -1.92
C ASP A 189 -45.66 15.60 -0.67
N ALA A 190 -44.33 15.54 -0.80
CA ALA A 190 -43.41 15.82 0.29
C ALA A 190 -43.50 17.27 0.78
N VAL A 191 -43.65 18.23 -0.14
CA VAL A 191 -43.87 19.64 0.20
C VAL A 191 -45.21 19.83 0.89
N LYS A 192 -46.29 19.23 0.37
CA LYS A 192 -47.65 19.36 0.91
C LYS A 192 -47.78 18.75 2.30
N ASN A 193 -47.20 17.57 2.52
CA ASN A 193 -47.36 16.80 3.75
C ASN A 193 -46.21 16.97 4.76
N GLY A 194 -45.15 17.71 4.38
CA GLY A 194 -43.96 17.89 5.22
C GLY A 194 -43.11 16.63 5.39
N THR A 195 -43.32 15.59 4.58
CA THR A 195 -42.58 14.33 4.67
C THR A 195 -41.16 14.46 4.12
N VAL A 196 -40.24 13.62 4.60
CA VAL A 196 -38.87 13.56 4.06
C VAL A 196 -38.92 12.86 2.70
N PRO A 197 -38.39 13.49 1.62
CA PRO A 197 -38.34 12.84 0.32
C PRO A 197 -37.51 11.55 0.33
N ARG A 198 -37.79 10.62 -0.59
CA ARG A 198 -37.03 9.36 -0.70
C ARG A 198 -35.54 9.63 -1.01
N THR A 199 -35.31 10.60 -1.88
CA THR A 199 -33.98 11.07 -2.31
C THR A 199 -33.71 12.43 -1.67
N ASP A 200 -33.62 12.47 -0.35
CA ASP A 200 -33.36 13.70 0.38
C ASP A 200 -31.90 14.17 0.23
N GLY A 201 -31.58 15.32 0.84
CA GLY A 201 -30.20 15.84 0.81
C GLY A 201 -29.17 14.90 1.43
N ARG A 202 -29.54 14.08 2.42
CA ARG A 202 -28.64 13.13 3.09
C ARG A 202 -28.34 11.93 2.20
N GLU A 203 -29.33 11.44 1.47
CA GLU A 203 -29.15 10.43 0.43
C GLU A 203 -28.20 10.94 -0.66
N GLY A 204 -28.43 12.16 -1.15
CA GLY A 204 -27.52 12.81 -2.11
C GLY A 204 -26.09 12.97 -1.59
N LEU A 205 -25.90 13.26 -0.31
CA LEU A 205 -24.57 13.30 0.31
C LEU A 205 -23.87 11.95 0.30
N ARG A 206 -24.57 10.84 0.51
CA ARG A 206 -23.97 9.49 0.42
C ARG A 206 -23.50 9.17 -0.99
N VAL A 207 -24.30 9.52 -2.00
CA VAL A 207 -23.91 9.38 -3.40
C VAL A 207 -22.68 10.23 -3.73
N LEU A 208 -22.66 11.49 -3.28
CA LEU A 208 -21.52 12.39 -3.48
C LEU A 208 -20.24 11.87 -2.83
N LYS A 209 -20.31 11.33 -1.61
CA LYS A 209 -19.14 10.72 -0.94
C LYS A 209 -18.52 9.60 -1.79
N ILE A 210 -19.35 8.76 -2.42
CA ILE A 210 -18.87 7.67 -3.28
C ILE A 210 -18.28 8.21 -4.57
N LEU A 211 -18.91 9.22 -5.19
CA LEU A 211 -18.38 9.89 -6.38
C LEU A 211 -17.02 10.56 -6.10
N GLU A 212 -16.87 11.21 -4.95
CA GLU A 212 -15.61 11.81 -4.51
C GLU A 212 -14.54 10.75 -4.25
N ALA A 213 -14.88 9.65 -3.56
CA ALA A 213 -13.96 8.54 -3.31
C ALA A 213 -13.52 7.86 -4.61
N ALA A 214 -14.44 7.59 -5.52
CA ALA A 214 -14.15 7.05 -6.85
C ALA A 214 -13.30 8.01 -7.68
N SER A 215 -13.57 9.32 -7.63
CA SER A 215 -12.76 10.33 -8.32
C SER A 215 -11.33 10.38 -7.81
N ARG A 216 -11.14 10.28 -6.49
CA ARG A 216 -9.80 10.18 -5.88
C ARG A 216 -9.09 8.90 -6.34
N SER A 217 -9.79 7.76 -6.30
CA SER A 217 -9.24 6.49 -6.78
C SER A 217 -8.83 6.56 -8.26
N LEU A 218 -9.61 7.21 -9.13
CA LEU A 218 -9.28 7.41 -10.55
C LEU A 218 -7.99 8.21 -10.74
N GLN A 219 -7.75 9.22 -9.90
CA GLN A 219 -6.54 10.03 -9.95
C GLN A 219 -5.31 9.25 -9.46
N GLU A 220 -5.49 8.42 -8.44
CA GLU A 220 -4.43 7.56 -7.88
C GLU A 220 -4.05 6.41 -8.83
N THR A 221 -5.03 5.84 -9.56
CA THR A 221 -4.81 4.73 -10.51
C THR A 221 -4.30 5.18 -11.88
N GLN A 222 -4.39 6.47 -12.24
CA GLN A 222 -3.81 7.03 -13.47
C GLN A 222 -2.27 6.98 -13.53
N GLY A 223 -1.59 6.43 -12.52
CA GLY A 223 -0.14 6.51 -12.35
C GLY A 223 0.59 5.23 -11.92
N VAL A 224 0.02 4.03 -12.08
CA VAL A 224 0.77 2.79 -11.80
C VAL A 224 0.83 1.93 -13.07
N PRO A 225 1.95 1.96 -13.84
CA PRO A 225 2.12 1.00 -14.92
C PRO A 225 2.03 -0.42 -14.35
N PRO A 226 1.47 -1.41 -15.09
CA PRO A 226 1.56 -2.82 -14.71
C PRO A 226 3.04 -3.09 -14.44
N ALA A 227 3.36 -3.43 -13.19
CA ALA A 227 4.70 -3.38 -12.61
C ALA A 227 5.78 -3.47 -13.68
N ALA A 228 6.29 -2.31 -14.11
CA ALA A 228 7.51 -2.29 -14.89
C ALA A 228 8.55 -3.06 -14.05
N PRO A 229 9.39 -3.93 -14.64
CA PRO A 229 10.53 -4.44 -13.90
C PRO A 229 11.19 -3.22 -13.28
N VAL A 230 11.40 -3.23 -11.96
CA VAL A 230 12.13 -2.19 -11.24
C VAL A 230 13.36 -1.94 -12.08
N ARG A 231 13.40 -0.82 -12.83
CA ARG A 231 14.62 -0.42 -13.53
C ARG A 231 15.63 -0.37 -12.40
N GLN A 232 16.65 -1.23 -12.44
CA GLN A 232 17.76 -1.18 -11.51
C GLN A 232 18.31 0.25 -11.63
N ARG A 233 17.88 1.13 -10.71
CA ARG A 233 18.25 2.55 -10.69
C ARG A 233 19.75 2.74 -10.46
N PHE A 234 20.41 1.67 -10.03
CA PHE A 234 21.84 1.57 -9.83
C PHE A 234 22.36 0.39 -10.66
N GLU A 235 23.22 0.67 -11.62
CA GLU A 235 23.80 -0.33 -12.51
C GLU A 235 24.53 -1.41 -11.69
N GLY A 236 24.17 -2.68 -11.91
CA GLY A 236 24.79 -3.81 -11.22
C GLY A 236 24.41 -3.98 -9.74
N VAL A 237 23.39 -3.29 -9.22
CA VAL A 237 22.93 -3.42 -7.83
C VAL A 237 21.66 -4.27 -7.76
N SER A 238 21.61 -5.23 -6.85
CA SER A 238 20.39 -6.03 -6.60
C SER A 238 19.64 -5.46 -5.40
N ILE A 239 18.39 -5.02 -5.59
CA ILE A 239 17.55 -4.46 -4.52
C ILE A 239 16.27 -5.28 -4.45
N HIS A 240 15.96 -5.83 -3.28
CA HIS A 240 14.71 -6.55 -3.05
C HIS A 240 13.51 -5.59 -3.13
N GLU A 241 12.37 -6.04 -3.65
CA GLU A 241 11.18 -5.19 -3.87
C GLU A 241 10.62 -4.55 -2.60
N THR A 242 10.86 -5.17 -1.44
CA THR A 242 10.44 -4.68 -0.13
C THR A 242 11.43 -3.71 0.52
N ALA A 243 12.59 -3.45 -0.10
CA ALA A 243 13.56 -2.51 0.43
C ALA A 243 13.19 -1.07 0.03
N CYS A 244 13.32 -0.14 0.99
CA CYS A 244 13.05 1.28 0.79
C CYS A 244 14.36 2.03 0.57
N ILE A 245 14.42 2.84 -0.49
CA ILE A 245 15.59 3.66 -0.82
C ILE A 245 15.12 5.11 -0.98
N ASP A 246 15.50 5.98 -0.05
CA ASP A 246 15.11 7.38 -0.05
C ASP A 246 16.20 8.23 -0.71
N GLU A 247 15.89 8.81 -1.87
CA GLU A 247 16.85 9.59 -2.65
C GLU A 247 17.16 10.97 -2.02
N PRO A 248 18.34 11.56 -2.30
CA PRO A 248 19.43 11.03 -3.13
C PRO A 248 20.34 10.05 -2.37
N VAL A 249 20.79 8.95 -3.00
CA VAL A 249 21.80 8.03 -2.44
C VAL A 249 22.77 7.56 -3.52
N ASP A 250 23.99 7.22 -3.13
CA ASP A 250 24.98 6.59 -4.01
C ASP A 250 25.14 5.11 -3.62
N ILE A 251 24.91 4.17 -4.53
CA ILE A 251 25.09 2.73 -4.29
C ILE A 251 25.98 2.13 -5.38
N GLY A 252 27.13 1.59 -4.97
CA GLY A 252 28.11 0.99 -5.87
C GLY A 252 27.68 -0.36 -6.44
N ALA A 253 28.10 -0.63 -7.68
CA ALA A 253 27.83 -1.89 -8.39
C ALA A 253 28.23 -3.14 -7.57
N GLY A 254 27.50 -4.23 -7.80
CA GLY A 254 27.66 -5.51 -7.10
C GLY A 254 27.03 -5.56 -5.71
N THR A 255 26.53 -4.42 -5.19
CA THR A 255 25.87 -4.35 -3.89
C THR A 255 24.49 -5.02 -3.93
N LYS A 256 24.16 -5.76 -2.87
CA LYS A 256 22.90 -6.47 -2.68
C LYS A 256 22.17 -5.97 -1.44
N ILE A 257 20.92 -5.55 -1.60
CA ILE A 257 20.05 -5.06 -0.53
C ILE A 257 18.86 -6.01 -0.41
N TRP A 258 18.78 -6.71 0.73
CA TRP A 258 17.76 -7.71 1.02
C TRP A 258 16.51 -7.11 1.69
N HIS A 259 15.56 -7.98 2.02
CA HIS A 259 14.21 -7.65 2.50
C HIS A 259 14.14 -6.59 3.61
N PHE A 260 13.12 -5.73 3.54
CA PHE A 260 12.77 -4.74 4.57
C PHE A 260 13.91 -3.78 5.00
N SER A 261 14.96 -3.66 4.20
CA SER A 261 16.05 -2.73 4.48
C SER A 261 15.68 -1.31 4.05
N HIS A 262 16.22 -0.31 4.73
CA HIS A 262 15.96 1.10 4.46
C HIS A 262 17.27 1.88 4.33
N VAL A 263 17.53 2.44 3.15
CA VAL A 263 18.64 3.36 2.93
C VAL A 263 18.10 4.78 2.88
N LEU A 264 18.49 5.61 3.86
CA LEU A 264 18.04 6.98 4.01
C LEU A 264 18.88 7.96 3.17
N PRO A 265 18.37 9.18 2.90
CA PRO A 265 19.00 10.12 1.97
C PRO A 265 20.42 10.52 2.36
N ARG A 266 21.18 10.92 1.34
CA ARG A 266 22.58 11.37 1.37
C ARG A 266 23.59 10.34 1.85
N SER A 267 23.16 9.08 1.97
CA SER A 267 24.03 7.96 2.30
C SER A 267 24.79 7.46 1.07
N LYS A 268 26.02 7.00 1.28
CA LYS A 268 26.90 6.44 0.26
C LYS A 268 27.29 5.03 0.62
N ILE A 269 27.01 4.08 -0.26
CA ILE A 269 27.35 2.67 -0.10
C ILE A 269 28.28 2.27 -1.24
N GLY A 270 29.45 1.72 -0.90
CA GLY A 270 30.43 1.23 -1.88
C GLY A 270 29.96 0.02 -2.68
N ARG A 271 30.90 -0.57 -3.42
CA ARG A 271 30.69 -1.72 -4.31
C ARG A 271 30.69 -3.03 -3.53
N ASN A 272 30.03 -4.05 -4.07
CA ASN A 272 30.04 -5.42 -3.56
C ASN A 272 29.64 -5.57 -2.08
N CYS A 273 28.78 -4.67 -1.58
CA CYS A 273 28.27 -4.75 -0.22
C CYS A 273 27.07 -5.70 -0.13
N ILE A 274 26.82 -6.26 1.06
CA ILE A 274 25.62 -7.04 1.34
C ILE A 274 24.91 -6.42 2.54
N LEU A 275 23.69 -5.94 2.34
CA LEU A 275 22.78 -5.50 3.39
C LEU A 275 21.73 -6.58 3.57
N GLY A 276 21.82 -7.33 4.68
CA GLY A 276 20.86 -8.38 5.06
C GLY A 276 19.45 -7.85 5.29
N GLN A 277 18.58 -8.67 5.86
CA GLN A 277 17.21 -8.28 6.14
C GLN A 277 17.15 -7.21 7.24
N ASN A 278 16.26 -6.22 7.06
CA ASN A 278 15.99 -5.19 8.07
C ASN A 278 17.26 -4.41 8.48
N VAL A 279 18.11 -4.09 7.49
CA VAL A 279 19.27 -3.21 7.68
C VAL A 279 18.86 -1.77 7.40
N MET A 280 19.25 -0.86 8.27
CA MET A 280 19.01 0.57 8.10
C MET A 280 20.35 1.31 7.98
N ILE A 281 20.53 2.10 6.91
CA ILE A 281 21.72 2.93 6.69
C ILE A 281 21.28 4.38 6.50
N GLY A 282 21.72 5.28 7.37
CA GLY A 282 21.64 6.72 7.15
C GLY A 282 20.77 7.50 8.16
N PRO A 283 20.46 8.77 7.84
CA PRO A 283 20.99 9.54 6.69
C PRO A 283 22.48 9.87 6.85
N ASP A 284 23.10 10.40 5.79
CA ASP A 284 24.47 10.95 5.82
C ASP A 284 25.57 9.95 6.28
N VAL A 285 25.36 8.66 6.02
CA VAL A 285 26.32 7.59 6.37
C VAL A 285 27.19 7.24 5.16
N THR A 286 28.48 7.00 5.40
CA THR A 286 29.41 6.49 4.37
C THR A 286 29.84 5.07 4.70
N VAL A 287 29.66 4.17 3.74
CA VAL A 287 30.06 2.77 3.76
C VAL A 287 31.00 2.48 2.60
N GLY A 288 32.16 1.90 2.91
CA GLY A 288 33.16 1.46 1.94
C GLY A 288 32.72 0.27 1.09
N ASN A 289 33.66 -0.36 0.41
CA ASN A 289 33.44 -1.50 -0.47
C ASN A 289 33.52 -2.84 0.28
N ASN A 290 32.92 -3.88 -0.27
CA ASN A 290 33.01 -5.26 0.22
C ASN A 290 32.54 -5.44 1.69
N CYS A 291 31.66 -4.56 2.17
CA CYS A 291 31.12 -4.64 3.53
C CYS A 291 29.96 -5.64 3.61
N LYS A 292 29.79 -6.27 4.76
CA LYS A 292 28.67 -7.18 5.02
C LYS A 292 27.94 -6.78 6.29
N PHE A 293 26.68 -6.41 6.15
CA PHE A 293 25.76 -6.16 7.24
C PHE A 293 24.80 -7.34 7.31
N GLN A 294 24.86 -8.10 8.40
CA GLN A 294 23.90 -9.15 8.68
C GLN A 294 22.57 -8.53 9.14
N ASN A 295 21.56 -9.37 9.39
CA ASN A 295 20.21 -8.90 9.66
C ASN A 295 20.13 -7.99 10.89
N ASN A 296 19.19 -7.03 10.86
CA ASN A 296 18.85 -6.12 11.96
C ASN A 296 19.98 -5.17 12.40
N VAL A 297 20.85 -4.75 11.49
CA VAL A 297 21.90 -3.76 11.79
C VAL A 297 21.44 -2.37 11.37
N SER A 298 21.54 -1.40 12.27
CA SER A 298 21.24 0.01 11.98
C SER A 298 22.49 0.87 12.12
N VAL A 299 22.82 1.62 11.06
CA VAL A 299 23.96 2.53 11.00
C VAL A 299 23.44 3.96 10.88
N TYR A 300 23.63 4.72 11.95
CA TYR A 300 23.06 6.06 12.14
C TYR A 300 24.02 7.18 11.68
N PRO A 301 23.53 8.43 11.52
CA PRO A 301 24.38 9.57 11.24
C PRO A 301 25.55 9.67 12.24
N GLY A 302 26.74 9.93 11.72
CA GLY A 302 27.98 9.99 12.50
C GLY A 302 28.80 8.70 12.50
N VAL A 303 28.24 7.57 12.02
CA VAL A 303 29.01 6.34 11.82
C VAL A 303 29.60 6.30 10.41
N THR A 304 30.89 5.99 10.31
CA THR A 304 31.60 5.76 9.04
C THR A 304 32.16 4.34 9.03
N ILE A 305 31.88 3.59 7.96
CA ILE A 305 32.30 2.20 7.78
C ILE A 305 33.27 2.14 6.60
N GLU A 306 34.51 1.71 6.83
CA GLU A 306 35.51 1.53 5.77
C GLU A 306 35.40 0.16 5.07
N ASP A 307 36.28 -0.10 4.09
CA ASP A 307 36.22 -1.31 3.25
C ASP A 307 36.34 -2.62 4.04
N GLY A 308 35.57 -3.63 3.64
CA GLY A 308 35.72 -5.00 4.14
C GLY A 308 35.22 -5.22 5.56
N VAL A 309 34.46 -4.29 6.14
CA VAL A 309 33.90 -4.42 7.48
C VAL A 309 32.78 -5.47 7.51
N PHE A 310 32.79 -6.31 8.54
CA PHE A 310 31.73 -7.27 8.83
C PHE A 310 30.94 -6.84 10.07
N CYS A 311 29.66 -6.57 9.90
CA CYS A 311 28.71 -6.29 10.97
C CYS A 311 27.83 -7.53 11.18
N GLY A 312 28.06 -8.24 12.28
CA GLY A 312 27.29 -9.41 12.69
C GLY A 312 25.82 -9.07 13.01
N PRO A 313 24.93 -10.09 13.04
CA PRO A 313 23.50 -9.84 13.15
C PRO A 313 23.18 -9.12 14.46
N SER A 314 22.32 -8.11 14.35
CA SER A 314 21.87 -7.30 15.49
C SER A 314 22.99 -6.63 16.29
N CYS A 315 24.17 -6.37 15.69
CA CYS A 315 25.13 -5.47 16.32
C CYS A 315 24.56 -4.04 16.33
N VAL A 316 24.82 -3.31 17.42
CA VAL A 316 24.23 -2.01 17.70
C VAL A 316 25.27 -0.91 17.61
N PHE A 317 24.97 0.14 16.86
CA PHE A 317 25.67 1.42 16.95
C PHE A 317 24.83 2.39 17.76
N THR A 318 25.46 3.12 18.67
CA THR A 318 24.84 4.28 19.31
C THR A 318 25.40 5.56 18.67
N ASN A 319 24.71 6.68 18.84
CA ASN A 319 25.14 7.99 18.34
C ASN A 319 25.15 9.10 19.42
N VAL A 320 24.44 8.90 20.53
CA VAL A 320 24.38 9.83 21.67
C VAL A 320 24.69 9.07 22.96
N MET A 321 25.51 9.66 23.84
CA MET A 321 25.91 9.03 25.11
C MET A 321 24.77 8.92 26.12
N ASN A 322 23.93 9.94 26.21
CA ASN A 322 22.91 10.08 27.27
C ASN A 322 21.53 10.41 26.66
N PRO A 323 20.91 9.50 25.89
CA PRO A 323 19.63 9.76 25.24
C PRO A 323 18.48 9.88 26.26
N ARG A 324 17.52 10.77 25.98
CA ARG A 324 16.24 10.90 26.69
C ARG A 324 15.15 11.22 25.67
N ALA A 325 14.00 10.55 25.73
CA ALA A 325 12.95 10.66 24.72
C ALA A 325 12.42 12.10 24.55
N GLU A 326 12.30 12.85 25.65
CA GLU A 326 11.78 14.23 25.66
C GLU A 326 12.83 15.29 25.29
N ILE A 327 14.11 14.93 25.18
CA ILE A 327 15.21 15.87 25.00
C ILE A 327 15.87 15.62 23.65
N GLU A 328 15.72 16.56 22.72
CA GLU A 328 16.38 16.50 21.41
C GLU A 328 17.88 16.76 21.55
N ARG A 329 18.70 15.76 21.21
CA ARG A 329 20.18 15.83 21.28
C ARG A 329 20.87 15.55 19.94
N LYS A 330 20.19 15.88 18.83
CA LYS A 330 20.73 15.62 17.48
C LYS A 330 22.05 16.35 17.20
N SER A 331 22.29 17.49 17.87
CA SER A 331 23.55 18.23 17.80
C SER A 331 24.72 17.57 18.56
N GLU A 332 24.45 16.55 19.40
CA GLU A 332 25.44 15.86 20.23
C GLU A 332 25.94 14.54 19.60
N PHE A 333 25.61 14.27 18.33
CA PHE A 333 26.02 13.04 17.66
C PHE A 333 27.54 12.89 17.64
N ARG A 334 28.03 11.80 18.24
CA ARG A 334 29.46 11.48 18.27
C ARG A 334 29.84 10.62 17.08
N LYS A 335 31.01 10.90 16.50
CA LYS A 335 31.52 10.17 15.35
C LYS A 335 32.09 8.82 15.77
N THR A 336 31.69 7.78 15.07
CA THR A 336 32.26 6.43 15.23
C THR A 336 32.87 6.01 13.91
N LEU A 337 34.15 5.67 13.93
CA LEU A 337 34.87 5.19 12.74
C LEU A 337 35.13 3.70 12.87
N VAL A 338 34.67 2.92 11.90
CA VAL A 338 34.97 1.48 11.81
C VAL A 338 35.93 1.27 10.65
N LYS A 339 37.19 1.00 10.98
CA LYS A 339 38.25 0.90 9.99
C LYS A 339 38.23 -0.41 9.22
N ARG A 340 39.00 -0.42 8.13
CA ARG A 340 39.10 -1.50 7.16
C ARG A 340 39.20 -2.89 7.81
N GLY A 341 38.38 -3.82 7.34
CA GLY A 341 38.44 -5.23 7.73
C GLY A 341 38.00 -5.55 9.15
N ALA A 342 37.54 -4.57 9.93
CA ALA A 342 37.06 -4.81 11.29
C ALA A 342 35.84 -5.76 11.29
N THR A 343 35.79 -6.63 12.29
CA THR A 343 34.67 -7.55 12.52
C THR A 343 33.94 -7.19 13.80
N ILE A 344 32.64 -7.01 13.70
CA ILE A 344 31.73 -6.78 14.82
C ILE A 344 30.88 -8.03 15.01
N GLY A 345 31.02 -8.71 16.14
CA GLY A 345 30.29 -9.92 16.46
C GLY A 345 28.78 -9.69 16.61
N ALA A 346 28.01 -10.78 16.52
CA ALA A 346 26.57 -10.76 16.72
C ALA A 346 26.22 -10.12 18.08
N ASN A 347 25.18 -9.27 18.10
CA ASN A 347 24.70 -8.61 19.32
C ASN A 347 25.75 -7.77 20.08
N ALA A 348 26.88 -7.41 19.46
CA ALA A 348 27.84 -6.50 20.07
C ALA A 348 27.33 -5.04 20.03
N THR A 349 27.66 -4.25 21.04
CA THR A 349 27.27 -2.82 21.13
C THR A 349 28.50 -1.93 21.02
N ILE A 350 28.46 -0.99 20.08
CA ILE A 350 29.48 0.04 19.88
C ILE A 350 28.97 1.36 20.46
N VAL A 351 29.54 1.77 21.59
CA VAL A 351 29.24 3.09 22.19
C VAL A 351 29.82 4.19 21.31
N CYS A 352 29.06 5.24 21.06
CA CYS A 352 29.41 6.30 20.13
C CYS A 352 30.70 7.06 20.53
N GLY A 353 31.42 7.59 19.54
CA GLY A 353 32.63 8.37 19.80
C GLY A 353 33.91 7.56 19.90
N VAL A 354 33.92 6.34 19.36
CA VAL A 354 35.07 5.44 19.36
C VAL A 354 35.53 5.10 17.95
N THR A 355 36.80 4.74 17.82
CA THR A 355 37.39 4.19 16.59
C THR A 355 37.66 2.70 16.76
N LEU A 356 37.16 1.88 15.84
CA LEU A 356 37.54 0.48 15.72
C LEU A 356 38.71 0.36 14.74
N GLY A 357 39.84 -0.17 15.22
CA GLY A 357 41.07 -0.36 14.44
C GLY A 357 40.93 -1.32 13.27
N GLU A 358 41.90 -1.26 12.34
CA GLU A 358 41.94 -2.13 11.17
C GLU A 358 42.01 -3.60 11.60
N TYR A 359 41.18 -4.46 10.99
CA TYR A 359 41.10 -5.89 11.27
C TYR A 359 40.90 -6.26 12.75
N CYS A 360 40.45 -5.33 13.60
CA CYS A 360 40.08 -5.69 14.97
C CYS A 360 38.83 -6.59 14.96
N PHE A 361 38.64 -7.32 16.05
CA PHE A 361 37.58 -8.31 16.15
C PHE A 361 36.85 -8.15 17.47
N ILE A 362 35.60 -7.71 17.38
CA ILE A 362 34.72 -7.56 18.53
C ILE A 362 33.94 -8.87 18.68
N GLY A 363 34.11 -9.53 19.81
CA GLY A 363 33.37 -10.76 20.13
C GLY A 363 31.86 -10.52 20.23
N ALA A 364 31.09 -11.58 20.04
CA ALA A 364 29.64 -11.52 20.19
C ALA A 364 29.25 -11.02 21.60
N GLY A 365 28.23 -10.17 21.67
CA GLY A 365 27.72 -9.58 22.92
C GLY A 365 28.67 -8.60 23.62
N ALA A 366 29.83 -8.26 23.03
CA ALA A 366 30.76 -7.32 23.66
C ALA A 366 30.25 -5.87 23.62
N VAL A 367 30.61 -5.07 24.63
CA VAL A 367 30.24 -3.64 24.70
C VAL A 367 31.49 -2.78 24.63
N VAL A 368 31.74 -2.17 23.47
CA VAL A 368 32.92 -1.34 23.21
C VAL A 368 32.67 0.08 23.70
N THR A 369 33.48 0.54 24.64
CA THR A 369 33.35 1.86 25.28
C THR A 369 34.56 2.79 25.06
N ARG A 370 35.57 2.34 24.31
CA ARG A 370 36.82 3.06 24.02
C ARG A 370 37.39 2.58 22.69
N ASP A 371 38.34 3.33 22.16
CA ASP A 371 39.04 2.97 20.93
C ASP A 371 39.65 1.57 21.01
N VAL A 372 39.62 0.87 19.88
CA VAL A 372 40.09 -0.50 19.73
C VAL A 372 41.32 -0.50 18.83
N PRO A 373 42.47 -1.03 19.28
CA PRO A 373 43.66 -1.14 18.45
C PRO A 373 43.46 -2.03 17.22
N ASP A 374 44.26 -1.80 16.20
CA ASP A 374 44.30 -2.66 15.01
C ASP A 374 44.58 -4.11 15.43
N TYR A 375 43.91 -5.08 14.79
CA TYR A 375 44.01 -6.52 15.08
C TYR A 375 43.55 -6.97 16.48
N ALA A 376 43.10 -6.08 17.37
CA ALA A 376 42.75 -6.47 18.73
C ALA A 376 41.51 -7.38 18.79
N LEU A 377 41.58 -8.46 19.56
CA LEU A 377 40.42 -9.28 19.93
C LEU A 377 39.79 -8.72 21.22
N MET A 378 38.61 -8.12 21.09
CA MET A 378 37.89 -7.47 22.19
C MET A 378 36.68 -8.30 22.61
N VAL A 379 36.55 -8.64 23.89
CA VAL A 379 35.40 -9.41 24.41
C VAL A 379 34.90 -8.84 25.74
N GLY A 380 33.63 -9.12 26.08
CA GLY A 380 33.02 -8.75 27.35
C GLY A 380 32.30 -7.41 27.35
N ALA A 381 31.66 -7.09 28.48
CA ALA A 381 30.89 -5.86 28.69
C ALA A 381 31.26 -5.26 30.07
N PRO A 382 32.12 -4.24 30.15
CA PRO A 382 32.76 -3.54 29.02
C PRO A 382 33.88 -4.37 28.36
N ALA A 383 34.09 -4.16 27.07
CA ALA A 383 35.03 -4.94 26.27
C ALA A 383 36.49 -4.72 26.70
N ARG A 384 37.27 -5.80 26.71
CA ARG A 384 38.71 -5.82 27.01
C ARG A 384 39.46 -6.63 25.95
N ARG A 385 40.70 -6.23 25.66
CA ARG A 385 41.59 -6.98 24.77
C ARG A 385 41.97 -8.29 25.47
N VAL A 386 41.72 -9.42 24.81
CA VAL A 386 42.08 -10.78 25.29
C VAL A 386 43.06 -11.49 24.36
N GLY A 387 43.53 -10.79 23.32
CA GLY A 387 44.50 -11.28 22.37
C GLY A 387 44.48 -10.48 21.08
N TRP A 388 45.06 -11.08 20.05
CA TRP A 388 45.18 -10.52 18.71
C TRP A 388 44.54 -11.45 17.68
N MET A 389 44.07 -10.88 16.59
CA MET A 389 43.60 -11.58 15.41
C MET A 389 44.54 -11.32 14.24
N SER A 390 44.69 -12.30 13.36
CA SER A 390 45.34 -12.10 12.07
C SER A 390 44.40 -11.33 11.13
N ARG A 391 44.98 -10.82 10.04
CA ARG A 391 44.23 -10.26 8.91
C ARG A 391 43.17 -11.23 8.35
N ALA A 392 43.44 -12.53 8.39
CA ALA A 392 42.52 -13.59 7.95
C ALA A 392 41.40 -13.90 8.96
N GLY A 393 41.33 -13.22 10.10
CA GLY A 393 40.30 -13.43 11.12
C GLY A 393 40.57 -14.64 12.03
N MET A 394 41.82 -15.07 12.16
CA MET A 394 42.21 -16.15 13.08
C MET A 394 42.82 -15.59 14.35
N LYS A 395 42.49 -16.18 15.51
CA LYS A 395 43.17 -15.83 16.76
C LYS A 395 44.64 -16.19 16.70
N LEU A 396 45.51 -15.23 16.97
CA LEU A 396 46.96 -15.44 17.03
C LEU A 396 47.34 -16.15 18.34
N GLY A 397 48.25 -17.12 18.21
CA GLY A 397 48.90 -17.77 19.34
C GLY A 397 50.05 -16.94 19.90
N PRO A 398 50.79 -17.48 20.89
CA PRO A 398 51.96 -16.81 21.48
C PRO A 398 53.09 -16.52 20.48
N ASP A 399 53.16 -17.26 19.37
CA ASP A 399 54.13 -17.09 18.30
C ASP A 399 53.77 -15.97 17.30
N LEU A 400 52.57 -15.39 17.43
CA LEU A 400 52.04 -14.35 16.55
C LEU A 400 52.09 -14.74 15.06
N VAL A 401 51.86 -16.02 14.77
CA VAL A 401 51.72 -16.55 13.41
C VAL A 401 50.27 -16.89 13.15
N CYS A 402 49.75 -16.46 12.00
CA CYS A 402 48.40 -16.79 11.58
C CYS A 402 48.32 -18.29 11.23
N PRO A 403 47.41 -19.05 11.85
CA PRO A 403 47.29 -20.49 11.59
C PRO A 403 46.65 -20.81 10.22
N PHE A 404 46.07 -19.82 9.53
CA PHE A 404 45.40 -20.03 8.25
C PHE A 404 46.32 -19.78 7.04
N ASP A 405 47.00 -18.62 7.01
CA ASP A 405 47.84 -18.22 5.87
C ASP A 405 49.34 -18.20 6.21
N GLY A 406 49.72 -18.33 7.48
CA GLY A 406 51.12 -18.26 7.92
C GLY A 406 51.71 -16.85 8.00
N SER A 407 50.90 -15.79 7.82
CA SER A 407 51.33 -14.40 8.02
C SER A 407 51.86 -14.19 9.45
N ARG A 408 52.92 -13.38 9.59
CA ARG A 408 53.62 -13.18 10.87
C ARG A 408 53.43 -11.76 11.36
N TYR A 409 53.28 -11.63 12.68
CA TYR A 409 53.02 -10.36 13.34
C TYR A 409 54.04 -10.12 14.45
N LYS A 410 54.17 -8.85 14.85
CA LYS A 410 55.00 -8.44 15.97
C LYS A 410 54.26 -7.37 16.78
N GLU A 411 54.18 -7.58 18.08
CA GLU A 411 53.74 -6.54 19.01
C GLU A 411 54.93 -5.61 19.27
N ILE A 412 54.80 -4.35 18.87
CA ILE A 412 55.86 -3.33 19.00
C ILE A 412 55.60 -2.36 20.15
N ASP A 413 54.38 -2.37 20.69
CA ASP A 413 53.97 -1.67 21.90
C ASP A 413 52.73 -2.37 22.49
N THR A 414 52.38 -2.05 23.72
CA THR A 414 51.28 -2.65 24.51
C THR A 414 49.95 -2.68 23.78
N ASP A 415 49.68 -1.75 22.86
CA ASP A 415 48.45 -1.72 22.06
C ASP A 415 48.75 -1.57 20.56
N LYS A 416 49.88 -2.12 20.09
CA LYS A 416 50.27 -2.00 18.68
C LYS A 416 50.86 -3.30 18.12
N LEU A 417 50.07 -3.94 17.28
CA LEU A 417 50.48 -5.09 16.48
C LEU A 417 50.75 -4.67 15.03
N VAL A 418 51.87 -5.11 14.47
CA VAL A 418 52.21 -4.90 13.05
C VAL A 418 52.45 -6.23 12.36
N MET A 419 51.97 -6.37 11.14
CA MET A 419 52.31 -7.51 10.27
C MET A 419 53.72 -7.30 9.72
N ILE A 420 54.59 -8.31 9.87
CA ILE A 420 56.00 -8.27 9.47
C ILE A 420 56.33 -9.17 8.27
N SER A 421 55.44 -10.12 7.94
CA SER A 421 55.56 -10.99 6.77
C SER A 421 54.17 -11.39 6.30
N GLU A 422 53.96 -11.33 4.99
CA GLU A 422 52.77 -11.92 4.36
C GLU A 422 52.86 -13.45 4.40
N GLY A 423 51.69 -14.08 4.39
CA GLY A 423 51.51 -15.53 4.33
C GLY A 423 51.54 -16.06 2.90
N ARG A 424 51.23 -17.36 2.72
CA ARG A 424 51.10 -17.99 1.40
C ARG A 424 49.80 -17.65 0.70
#